data_AF-A0A8J7DDT6-F1
#
_entry.id   AF-A0A8J7DDT6-F1
#
_cell.length_a   1.000
_cell.length_b   1.000
_cell.length_c   1.000
_cell.angle_alpha   90.00
_cell.angle_beta   90.00
_cell.angle_gamma   90.00
#
_symmetry.space_group_name_H-M   'P 1'
#
loop_
_entity.id
_entity.type
_entity.pdbx_description
1 polymer ?
#
loop_
_entity_poly.entity_id
_entity_poly.type
_entity_poly.pdbx_seq_one_letter_code
_entity_poly.pdbx_strand_id
1 'polypeptide(L)'
;MTLSTPQTVDTIASHHWEEWQLSGVSSKIIQRNVRTLYDSREVDKVLNRNTKSRQKHSEHLVPCWMVSGVNPLTGENTLEGVQVKPDVSPLGKDGKVNKYLGAVGYGASPLFLDTGVEYFWQQVLADKSIPIIITEGAKKAGTGLTIGIPTISIPGVSTCRKMGRLHSWIEAFAGFGRTFYLCFDADILHKRPVQQSLINIARDLTATGSKVMVIKLPSIELKGMDDFIAAKGEEAFKQLIEDAPTIEEWKKDLEEQRKNDTEYDDEERTSKVYRAYKIIKDGWGDNLRLNQLKNIIELNDQKVNLNRLRLYLSIEFDMDVQIGDGQAIIEEIASRNAYHPVVEYLDEVAARYSTVDTSILDTLATKYFGTNDPLHNIYLKKMLISAVARARRPGCKVDTALILVGEQGINKSSFWRELFGRDWFTDELSDANERDELMKLHQFWGLEIPEIEHMYKRKDISSIKKFMSSSVDAFRAPYARDFGLSL
;
A
#
# COMPACT_ATOMS: atom_id res chain seq x y z
N MET A 1 38.81 -59.79 12.54
CA MET A 1 39.43 -58.44 12.57
C MET A 1 39.06 -57.72 11.29
N THR A 2 37.91 -57.06 11.29
CA THR A 2 37.50 -56.15 10.21
C THR A 2 37.83 -54.74 10.70
N LEU A 3 38.87 -54.16 10.10
CA LEU A 3 39.33 -52.81 10.38
C LEU A 3 38.21 -51.83 10.06
N SER A 4 37.68 -51.20 11.10
CA SER A 4 36.85 -50.01 11.02
C SER A 4 37.70 -48.87 10.46
N THR A 5 37.43 -48.46 9.22
CA THR A 5 37.90 -47.18 8.70
C THR A 5 37.23 -46.06 9.51
N PRO A 6 37.97 -45.10 10.08
CA PRO A 6 37.36 -43.96 10.76
C PRO A 6 36.59 -43.13 9.73
N GLN A 7 35.31 -42.88 9.97
CA GLN A 7 34.56 -41.85 9.24
C GLN A 7 35.32 -40.52 9.39
N THR A 8 35.71 -39.93 8.27
CA THR A 8 36.38 -38.65 8.18
C THR A 8 35.57 -37.60 8.92
N VAL A 9 36.16 -37.01 9.96
CA VAL A 9 35.63 -35.84 10.66
C VAL A 9 35.53 -34.72 9.62
N ASP A 10 34.31 -34.34 9.23
CA ASP A 10 34.03 -33.25 8.29
C ASP A 10 34.71 -31.96 8.77
N THR A 11 35.85 -31.61 8.18
CA THR A 11 36.60 -30.41 8.57
C THR A 11 35.93 -29.17 8.00
N ILE A 12 35.43 -28.30 8.89
CA ILE A 12 35.02 -26.94 8.55
C ILE A 12 36.25 -26.20 8.00
N ALA A 13 36.08 -25.49 6.89
CA ALA A 13 37.14 -24.71 6.26
C ALA A 13 37.58 -23.58 7.20
N SER A 14 38.87 -23.27 7.27
CA SER A 14 39.41 -22.30 8.22
C SER A 14 38.72 -20.93 8.13
N HIS A 15 38.47 -20.43 6.91
CA HIS A 15 37.81 -19.13 6.73
C HIS A 15 36.33 -19.15 7.14
N HIS A 16 35.62 -20.27 6.96
CA HIS A 16 34.25 -20.44 7.48
C HIS A 16 34.22 -20.50 9.00
N TRP A 17 35.18 -21.20 9.60
CA TRP A 17 35.35 -21.29 11.05
C TRP A 17 35.64 -19.91 11.66
N GLU A 18 36.61 -19.19 11.09
CA GLU A 18 36.98 -17.83 11.47
C GLU A 18 35.81 -16.86 11.33
N GLU A 19 34.99 -16.95 10.27
CA GLU A 19 33.81 -16.10 10.12
C GLU A 19 32.83 -16.24 11.30
N TRP A 20 32.59 -17.46 11.76
CA TRP A 20 31.70 -17.72 12.89
C TRP A 20 32.32 -17.30 14.23
N GLN A 21 33.62 -17.55 14.42
CA GLN A 21 34.33 -17.10 15.62
C GLN A 21 34.39 -15.57 15.73
N LEU A 22 34.61 -14.87 14.62
CA LEU A 22 34.57 -13.40 14.58
C LEU A 22 33.20 -12.83 14.95
N SER A 23 32.13 -13.60 14.75
CA SER A 23 30.78 -13.23 15.18
C SER A 23 30.52 -13.53 16.67
N GLY A 24 31.52 -14.03 17.41
CA GLY A 24 31.43 -14.36 18.83
C GLY A 24 30.80 -15.71 19.14
N VAL A 25 30.73 -16.63 18.18
CA VAL A 25 30.15 -17.97 18.41
C VAL A 25 31.20 -18.93 18.97
N SER A 26 30.85 -19.67 20.03
CA SER A 26 31.74 -20.65 20.64
C SER A 26 32.10 -21.80 19.70
N SER A 27 33.35 -22.27 19.79
CA SER A 27 33.84 -23.42 19.03
C SER A 27 32.95 -24.66 19.16
N LYS A 28 32.34 -24.85 20.33
CA LYS A 28 31.43 -25.97 20.63
C LYS A 28 30.14 -25.90 19.80
N ILE A 29 29.56 -24.72 19.64
CA ILE A 29 28.35 -24.50 18.80
C ILE A 29 28.73 -24.61 17.32
N ILE A 30 29.87 -24.05 16.91
CA ILE A 30 30.34 -24.12 15.52
C ILE A 30 30.50 -25.59 15.10
N GLN A 31 31.21 -26.40 15.89
CA GLN A 31 31.47 -27.83 15.58
C GLN A 31 30.20 -28.66 15.43
N ARG A 32 29.13 -28.35 16.18
CA ARG A 32 27.90 -29.13 16.15
C ARG A 32 26.95 -28.75 15.03
N ASN A 33 26.98 -27.49 14.59
CA ASN A 33 25.93 -26.95 13.73
C ASN A 33 26.42 -26.59 12.33
N VAL A 34 27.72 -26.31 12.15
CA VAL A 34 28.26 -25.73 10.91
C VAL A 34 29.07 -26.79 10.15
N ARG A 35 28.93 -26.81 8.82
CA ARG A 35 29.73 -27.65 7.92
C ARG A 35 30.11 -26.89 6.66
N THR A 36 31.29 -27.18 6.11
CA THR A 36 31.62 -26.74 4.74
C THR A 36 31.14 -27.78 3.74
N LEU A 37 30.43 -27.32 2.71
CA LEU A 37 30.02 -28.15 1.58
C LEU A 37 30.86 -27.78 0.35
N TYR A 38 31.50 -28.79 -0.22
CA TYR A 38 32.25 -28.71 -1.47
C TYR A 38 31.54 -29.37 -2.64
N ASP A 39 30.57 -30.26 -2.38
CA ASP A 39 29.75 -30.92 -3.41
C ASP A 39 28.44 -30.16 -3.61
N SER A 40 28.23 -29.67 -4.84
CA SER A 40 27.00 -28.98 -5.24
C SER A 40 25.74 -29.85 -5.11
N ARG A 41 25.88 -31.18 -5.16
CA ARG A 41 24.78 -32.13 -4.94
C ARG A 41 24.35 -32.18 -3.49
N GLU A 42 25.28 -31.99 -2.55
CA GLU A 42 24.95 -31.88 -1.12
C GLU A 42 24.25 -30.57 -0.84
N VAL A 43 24.70 -29.46 -1.43
CA VAL A 43 24.02 -28.17 -1.36
C VAL A 43 22.58 -28.28 -1.89
N ASP A 44 22.38 -28.95 -3.02
CA ASP A 44 21.06 -29.19 -3.60
C ASP A 44 20.16 -30.03 -2.69
N LYS A 45 20.69 -31.08 -2.04
CA LYS A 45 19.96 -31.89 -1.05
C LYS A 45 19.56 -31.05 0.16
N VAL A 46 20.50 -30.31 0.73
CA VAL A 46 20.28 -29.48 1.92
C VAL A 46 19.26 -28.39 1.65
N LEU A 47 19.38 -27.69 0.51
CA LEU A 47 18.43 -26.68 0.09
C LEU A 47 17.12 -27.25 -0.50
N ASN A 48 16.98 -28.57 -0.58
CA ASN A 48 15.89 -29.29 -1.23
C ASN A 48 15.51 -28.69 -2.60
N ARG A 49 16.53 -28.46 -3.43
CA ARG A 49 16.39 -27.92 -4.78
C ARG A 49 17.12 -28.82 -5.76
N ASN A 50 16.63 -28.91 -7.00
CA ASN A 50 17.19 -29.78 -8.04
C ASN A 50 17.35 -31.27 -7.67
N THR A 51 16.72 -31.74 -6.59
CA THR A 51 16.90 -33.10 -6.04
C THR A 51 16.46 -34.22 -6.99
N LYS A 52 15.65 -33.91 -8.00
CA LYS A 52 15.17 -34.85 -9.04
C LYS A 52 15.91 -34.73 -10.38
N SER A 53 16.82 -33.77 -10.52
CA SER A 53 17.59 -33.57 -11.76
C SER A 53 18.94 -34.26 -11.68
N ARG A 54 19.28 -35.03 -12.71
CA ARG A 54 20.62 -35.62 -12.89
C ARG A 54 21.62 -34.68 -13.59
N GLN A 55 21.16 -33.52 -14.07
CA GLN A 55 21.93 -32.64 -14.96
C GLN A 55 22.07 -31.21 -14.44
N LYS A 56 21.23 -30.77 -13.51
CA LYS A 56 21.28 -29.41 -12.95
C LYS A 56 21.79 -29.47 -11.52
N HIS A 57 22.99 -28.95 -11.29
CA HIS A 57 23.58 -28.82 -9.97
C HIS A 57 24.02 -27.39 -9.68
N SER A 58 24.02 -27.05 -8.39
CA SER A 58 24.32 -25.71 -7.90
C SER A 58 25.83 -25.44 -7.76
N GLU A 59 26.59 -25.69 -8.81
CA GLU A 59 28.07 -25.59 -8.79
C GLU A 59 28.57 -24.19 -8.41
N HIS A 60 27.87 -23.15 -8.82
CA HIS A 60 28.17 -21.76 -8.46
C HIS A 60 27.99 -21.43 -6.97
N LEU A 61 27.42 -22.34 -6.16
CA LEU A 61 27.25 -22.12 -4.73
C LEU A 61 28.35 -22.74 -3.88
N VAL A 62 29.20 -23.61 -4.44
CA VAL A 62 30.30 -24.22 -3.69
C VAL A 62 31.62 -23.50 -3.99
N PRO A 63 32.52 -23.40 -3.00
CA PRO A 63 32.34 -23.79 -1.61
C PRO A 63 31.34 -22.90 -0.86
N CYS A 64 30.66 -23.48 0.12
CA CYS A 64 29.78 -22.75 1.04
C CYS A 64 29.85 -23.35 2.44
N TRP A 65 29.45 -22.57 3.44
CA TRP A 65 29.07 -23.17 4.72
C TRP A 65 27.56 -23.36 4.78
N MET A 66 27.15 -24.44 5.44
CA MET A 66 25.78 -24.66 5.90
C MET A 66 25.73 -24.61 7.43
N VAL A 67 24.57 -24.22 7.96
CA VAL A 67 24.23 -24.37 9.36
C VAL A 67 22.86 -25.03 9.50
N SER A 68 22.82 -26.11 10.26
CA SER A 68 21.60 -26.84 10.64
C SER A 68 21.47 -26.90 12.15
N GLY A 69 20.25 -27.12 12.64
CA GLY A 69 19.94 -27.17 14.05
C GLY A 69 19.43 -28.53 14.50
N VAL A 70 18.76 -28.53 15.64
CA VAL A 70 18.10 -29.69 16.25
C VAL A 70 16.61 -29.46 16.35
N ASN A 71 15.84 -30.54 16.36
CA ASN A 71 14.44 -30.50 16.72
C ASN A 71 14.34 -30.16 18.23
N PRO A 72 13.61 -29.10 18.62
CA PRO A 72 13.59 -28.64 20.02
C PRO A 72 12.89 -29.61 20.98
N LEU A 73 12.10 -30.56 20.48
CA LEU A 73 11.44 -31.58 21.30
C LEU A 73 12.30 -32.84 21.48
N THR A 74 12.95 -33.30 20.40
CA THR A 74 13.69 -34.58 20.41
C THR A 74 15.19 -34.41 20.59
N GLY A 75 15.75 -33.24 20.26
CA GLY A 75 17.19 -32.99 20.23
C GLY A 75 17.89 -33.60 18.99
N GLU A 76 17.16 -34.22 18.08
CA GLU A 76 17.72 -34.83 16.87
C GLU A 76 18.04 -33.76 15.81
N ASN A 77 19.11 -33.99 15.04
CA ASN A 77 19.49 -33.10 13.95
C ASN A 77 18.37 -32.94 12.92
N THR A 78 18.13 -31.71 12.48
CA THR A 78 17.10 -31.38 11.49
C THR A 78 17.62 -30.38 10.46
N LEU A 79 17.08 -30.47 9.24
CA LEU A 79 17.30 -29.48 8.18
C LEU A 79 16.23 -28.37 8.19
N GLU A 80 15.26 -28.42 9.11
CA GLU A 80 14.34 -27.31 9.30
C GLU A 80 15.09 -26.04 9.72
N GLY A 81 14.82 -24.92 9.04
CA GLY A 81 15.49 -23.64 9.30
C GLY A 81 16.95 -23.59 8.81
N VAL A 82 17.42 -24.58 8.04
CA VAL A 82 18.79 -24.62 7.52
C VAL A 82 19.13 -23.37 6.69
N GLN A 83 20.34 -22.86 6.88
CA GLN A 83 20.87 -21.72 6.12
C GLN A 83 22.18 -22.12 5.45
N VAL A 84 22.36 -21.70 4.20
CA VAL A 84 23.58 -21.90 3.43
C VAL A 84 24.11 -20.53 2.98
N LYS A 85 25.41 -20.30 3.14
CA LYS A 85 26.10 -19.12 2.62
C LYS A 85 27.26 -19.55 1.72
N PRO A 86 27.16 -19.30 0.41
CA PRO A 86 28.28 -19.43 -0.53
C PRO A 86 29.41 -18.44 -0.24
N ASP A 87 30.65 -18.86 -0.52
CA ASP A 87 31.80 -17.97 -0.54
C ASP A 87 31.59 -16.80 -1.52
N VAL A 88 31.02 -17.11 -2.69
CA VAL A 88 30.63 -16.14 -3.70
C VAL A 88 29.11 -16.06 -3.75
N SER A 89 28.55 -15.04 -3.09
CA SER A 89 27.11 -14.87 -3.00
C SER A 89 26.49 -14.52 -4.38
N PRO A 90 25.49 -15.27 -4.87
CA PRO A 90 24.88 -15.01 -6.17
C PRO A 90 24.04 -13.73 -6.17
N LEU A 91 23.87 -13.14 -7.35
CA LEU A 91 22.91 -12.06 -7.56
C LEU A 91 21.49 -12.64 -7.69
N GLY A 92 20.55 -12.03 -6.96
CA GLY A 92 19.12 -12.26 -7.10
C GLY A 92 18.58 -11.70 -8.42
N LYS A 93 17.34 -12.08 -8.75
CA LYS A 93 16.64 -11.58 -9.96
C LYS A 93 16.43 -10.07 -9.94
N ASP A 94 16.49 -9.45 -8.77
CA ASP A 94 16.37 -8.02 -8.50
C ASP A 94 17.72 -7.29 -8.54
N GLY A 95 18.81 -7.98 -8.90
CA GLY A 95 20.17 -7.44 -8.92
C GLY A 95 20.81 -7.28 -7.54
N LYS A 96 20.16 -7.73 -6.46
CA LYS A 96 20.73 -7.68 -5.10
C LYS A 96 21.50 -8.94 -4.77
N VAL A 97 22.57 -8.81 -4.01
CA VAL A 97 23.35 -9.96 -3.53
C VAL A 97 22.52 -10.78 -2.55
N ASN A 98 22.33 -12.07 -2.86
CA ASN A 98 21.65 -13.00 -1.96
C ASN A 98 22.68 -13.77 -1.12
N LYS A 99 22.97 -13.23 0.06
CA LYS A 99 24.02 -13.75 0.95
C LYS A 99 23.65 -15.08 1.61
N TYR A 100 22.37 -15.30 1.93
CA TYR A 100 21.92 -16.48 2.67
C TYR A 100 20.79 -17.18 1.94
N LEU A 101 20.91 -18.50 1.80
CA LEU A 101 19.97 -19.36 1.11
C LEU A 101 19.29 -20.30 2.11
N GLY A 102 17.97 -20.29 2.14
CA GLY A 102 17.15 -21.24 2.88
C GLY A 102 16.65 -22.37 1.98
N ALA A 103 16.32 -23.51 2.59
CA ALA A 103 15.81 -24.66 1.86
C ALA A 103 14.35 -24.49 1.41
N VAL A 104 14.03 -25.00 0.22
CA VAL A 104 12.68 -24.94 -0.34
C VAL A 104 11.81 -26.06 0.23
N GLY A 105 10.55 -25.78 0.57
CA GLY A 105 9.59 -26.82 0.96
C GLY A 105 9.64 -27.29 2.41
N TYR A 106 10.67 -26.93 3.19
CA TYR A 106 10.70 -27.17 4.65
C TYR A 106 9.86 -26.18 5.46
N GLY A 107 9.22 -25.20 4.80
CA GLY A 107 8.61 -24.06 5.47
C GLY A 107 9.67 -23.09 5.98
N ALA A 108 9.27 -21.85 6.24
CA ALA A 108 10.15 -20.86 6.84
C ALA A 108 10.24 -21.11 8.36
N SER A 109 10.91 -22.20 8.73
CA SER A 109 11.00 -22.68 10.11
C SER A 109 12.09 -21.95 10.90
N PRO A 110 11.88 -21.71 12.21
CA PRO A 110 12.93 -21.26 13.11
C PRO A 110 14.07 -22.28 13.21
N LEU A 111 15.27 -21.79 13.48
CA LEU A 111 16.50 -22.55 13.65
C LEU A 111 16.88 -22.59 15.14
N PHE A 112 16.99 -23.81 15.68
CA PHE A 112 17.39 -24.09 17.05
C PHE A 112 18.77 -24.75 17.03
N LEU A 113 19.83 -24.03 17.41
CA LEU A 113 21.19 -24.58 17.36
C LEU A 113 21.45 -25.55 18.51
N ASP A 114 22.24 -26.59 18.24
CA ASP A 114 22.76 -27.51 19.24
C ASP A 114 23.86 -26.82 20.07
N THR A 115 23.60 -26.63 21.36
CA THR A 115 24.55 -26.05 22.33
C THR A 115 25.57 -27.07 22.83
N GLY A 116 25.32 -28.35 22.56
CA GLY A 116 25.99 -29.50 23.14
C GLY A 116 25.76 -29.70 24.62
N VAL A 117 24.70 -29.10 25.15
CA VAL A 117 24.13 -29.43 26.45
C VAL A 117 22.93 -30.34 26.17
N GLU A 118 22.93 -31.52 26.79
CA GLU A 118 21.86 -32.51 26.59
C GLU A 118 20.52 -31.93 27.07
N TYR A 119 19.47 -32.12 26.26
CA TYR A 119 18.11 -31.63 26.52
C TYR A 119 17.98 -30.11 26.69
N PHE A 120 18.91 -29.29 26.18
CA PHE A 120 18.89 -27.83 26.36
C PHE A 120 17.53 -27.22 25.96
N TRP A 121 17.06 -27.47 24.74
CA TRP A 121 15.80 -26.89 24.25
C TRP A 121 14.57 -27.45 24.95
N GLN A 122 14.61 -28.72 25.38
CA GLN A 122 13.53 -29.34 26.15
C GLN A 122 13.42 -28.72 27.56
N GLN A 123 14.54 -28.44 28.21
CA GLN A 123 14.58 -27.72 29.48
C GLN A 123 14.06 -26.30 29.32
N VAL A 124 14.55 -25.59 28.29
CA VAL A 124 14.04 -24.26 27.95
C VAL A 124 12.55 -24.30 27.63
N LEU A 125 12.03 -25.34 26.98
CA LEU A 125 10.61 -25.49 26.66
C LEU A 125 9.75 -25.74 27.90
N ALA A 126 10.23 -26.58 28.82
CA ALA A 126 9.56 -26.95 30.05
C ALA A 126 9.52 -25.81 31.08
N ASP A 127 10.62 -25.08 31.26
CA ASP A 127 10.69 -23.97 32.20
C ASP A 127 10.29 -22.65 31.51
N LYS A 128 9.09 -22.16 31.82
CA LYS A 128 8.58 -20.89 31.29
C LYS A 128 9.26 -19.65 31.91
N SER A 129 10.00 -19.79 33.01
CA SER A 129 10.72 -18.66 33.62
C SER A 129 11.96 -18.22 32.83
N ILE A 130 12.51 -19.11 32.01
CA ILE A 130 13.71 -18.83 31.22
C ILE A 130 13.38 -17.88 30.06
N PRO A 131 14.03 -16.71 29.95
CA PRO A 131 13.80 -15.80 28.84
C PRO A 131 14.38 -16.36 27.52
N ILE A 132 13.76 -15.97 26.40
CA ILE A 132 14.22 -16.37 25.06
C ILE A 132 14.44 -15.12 24.20
N ILE A 133 15.56 -15.05 23.50
CA ILE A 133 15.80 -14.05 22.45
C ILE A 133 15.35 -14.62 21.10
N ILE A 134 14.64 -13.80 20.32
CA ILE A 134 14.35 -14.07 18.90
C ILE A 134 15.12 -13.05 18.06
N THR A 135 15.91 -13.54 17.11
CA THR A 135 16.77 -12.73 16.25
C THR A 135 16.78 -13.26 14.81
N GLU A 136 17.25 -12.46 13.85
CA GLU A 136 17.41 -12.88 12.46
C GLU A 136 18.85 -13.31 12.17
N GLY A 137 19.02 -14.58 11.81
CA GLY A 137 20.30 -15.13 11.35
C GLY A 137 20.97 -16.06 12.37
N ALA A 138 21.55 -17.14 11.85
CA ALA A 138 22.09 -18.22 12.68
C ALA A 138 23.29 -17.79 13.52
N LYS A 139 24.15 -16.88 13.02
CA LYS A 139 25.33 -16.41 13.77
C LYS A 139 24.93 -15.65 15.04
N LYS A 140 23.94 -14.75 14.94
CA LYS A 140 23.34 -14.04 16.08
C LYS A 140 22.79 -14.99 17.15
N ALA A 141 22.07 -16.02 16.71
CA ALA A 141 21.59 -17.06 17.62
C ALA A 141 22.74 -17.83 18.28
N GLY A 142 23.78 -18.18 17.51
CA GLY A 142 24.99 -18.80 18.04
C GLY A 142 25.71 -17.95 19.09
N THR A 143 25.78 -16.63 18.88
CA THR A 143 26.40 -15.69 19.83
C THR A 143 25.59 -15.58 21.11
N GLY A 144 24.27 -15.46 21.01
CA GLY A 144 23.38 -15.45 22.17
C GLY A 144 23.48 -16.73 23.02
N LEU A 145 23.51 -17.89 22.36
CA LEU A 145 23.70 -19.18 23.03
C LEU A 145 25.10 -19.32 23.64
N THR A 146 26.11 -18.69 23.03
CA THR A 146 27.49 -18.69 23.56
C THR A 146 27.59 -17.96 24.89
N ILE A 147 26.82 -16.88 25.07
CA ILE A 147 26.71 -16.15 26.34
C ILE A 147 25.64 -16.74 27.28
N GLY A 148 25.16 -17.96 26.99
CA GLY A 148 24.24 -18.70 27.87
C GLY A 148 22.78 -18.27 27.79
N ILE A 149 22.38 -17.46 26.81
CA ILE A 149 20.99 -17.01 26.65
C ILE A 149 20.32 -17.84 25.54
N PRO A 150 19.16 -18.48 25.80
CA PRO A 150 18.44 -19.20 24.76
C PRO A 150 18.02 -18.26 23.63
N THR A 151 18.63 -18.45 22.45
CA THR A 151 18.39 -17.58 21.29
C THR A 151 17.97 -18.40 20.08
N ILE A 152 16.81 -18.05 19.52
CA ILE A 152 16.22 -18.69 18.35
C ILE A 152 16.45 -17.80 17.13
N SER A 153 17.02 -18.38 16.07
CA SER A 153 17.15 -17.69 14.78
C SER A 153 15.90 -17.93 13.94
N ILE A 154 15.39 -16.89 13.30
CA ILE A 154 14.28 -16.99 12.34
C ILE A 154 14.76 -16.59 10.93
N PRO A 155 14.23 -17.19 9.85
CA PRO A 155 14.67 -16.92 8.48
C PRO A 155 14.16 -15.58 7.90
N GLY A 156 13.74 -14.66 8.77
CA GLY A 156 13.21 -13.35 8.45
C GLY A 156 12.05 -12.96 9.38
N VAL A 157 11.94 -11.68 9.74
CA VAL A 157 10.92 -11.21 10.70
C VAL A 157 9.48 -11.52 10.24
N SER A 158 9.19 -11.45 8.95
CA SER A 158 7.85 -11.76 8.41
C SER A 158 7.52 -13.26 8.42
N THR A 159 8.51 -14.13 8.56
CA THR A 159 8.36 -15.59 8.39
C THR A 159 7.92 -16.32 9.65
N CYS A 160 7.95 -15.66 10.81
CA CYS A 160 7.44 -16.20 12.07
C CYS A 160 5.93 -16.43 12.09
N ARG A 161 5.22 -16.02 11.04
CA ARG A 161 3.78 -16.19 10.92
C ARG A 161 3.44 -17.03 9.71
N LYS A 162 2.58 -18.04 9.89
CA LYS A 162 2.02 -18.87 8.82
C LYS A 162 0.50 -18.75 8.84
N MET A 163 -0.10 -18.34 7.73
CA MET A 163 -1.56 -18.11 7.62
C MET A 163 -2.13 -17.18 8.71
N GLY A 164 -1.36 -16.16 9.12
CA GLY A 164 -1.76 -15.20 10.14
C GLY A 164 -1.63 -15.67 11.59
N ARG A 165 -1.05 -16.85 11.84
CA ARG A 165 -0.77 -17.39 13.19
C ARG A 165 0.73 -17.53 13.43
N LEU A 166 1.13 -17.51 14.70
CA LEU A 166 2.50 -17.77 15.12
C LEU A 166 2.97 -19.15 14.63
N HIS A 167 4.24 -19.27 14.26
CA HIS A 167 4.82 -20.56 13.87
C HIS A 167 4.72 -21.56 15.03
N SER A 168 4.30 -22.80 14.76
CA SER A 168 4.05 -23.84 15.77
C SER A 168 5.24 -24.06 16.72
N TRP A 169 6.46 -24.05 16.18
CA TRP A 169 7.66 -24.13 17.01
C TRP A 169 7.84 -22.96 17.97
N ILE A 170 7.57 -21.72 17.58
CA ILE A 170 7.67 -20.57 18.50
C ILE A 170 6.51 -20.61 19.50
N GLU A 171 5.30 -20.96 19.04
CA GLU A 171 4.11 -21.10 19.88
C GLU A 171 4.32 -22.12 21.02
N ALA A 172 5.03 -23.23 20.77
CA ALA A 172 5.34 -24.22 21.80
C ALA A 172 6.21 -23.67 22.96
N PHE A 173 7.07 -22.69 22.69
CA PHE A 173 7.85 -22.02 23.73
C PHE A 173 7.06 -20.93 24.47
N ALA A 174 5.99 -20.42 23.85
CA ALA A 174 5.16 -19.37 24.39
C ALA A 174 4.25 -19.85 25.52
N GLY A 175 3.59 -18.91 26.20
CA GLY A 175 2.76 -19.16 27.38
C GLY A 175 2.96 -18.17 28.52
N PHE A 176 2.09 -18.27 29.52
CA PHE A 176 2.12 -17.42 30.72
C PHE A 176 3.45 -17.56 31.48
N GLY A 177 4.04 -16.43 31.87
CA GLY A 177 5.32 -16.36 32.59
C GLY A 177 6.57 -16.33 31.70
N ARG A 178 6.46 -16.68 30.41
CA ARG A 178 7.56 -16.58 29.45
C ARG A 178 7.85 -15.13 29.07
N THR A 179 9.12 -14.75 29.09
CA THR A 179 9.59 -13.48 28.50
C THR A 179 10.31 -13.74 27.18
N PHE A 180 9.89 -13.06 26.13
CA PHE A 180 10.59 -12.99 24.85
C PHE A 180 11.25 -11.63 24.66
N TYR A 181 12.49 -11.65 24.23
CA TYR A 181 13.24 -10.47 23.79
C TYR A 181 13.36 -10.51 22.27
N LEU A 182 12.80 -9.51 21.59
CA LEU A 182 12.95 -9.36 20.14
C LEU A 182 14.20 -8.51 19.88
N CYS A 183 15.22 -9.11 19.26
CA CYS A 183 16.52 -8.48 18.99
C CYS A 183 16.86 -8.59 17.50
N PHE A 184 16.31 -7.69 16.69
CA PHE A 184 16.59 -7.60 15.27
C PHE A 184 17.70 -6.58 14.98
N ASP A 185 18.17 -6.55 13.74
CA ASP A 185 19.18 -5.61 13.29
C ASP A 185 18.77 -4.16 13.59
N ALA A 186 19.75 -3.28 13.83
CA ALA A 186 19.54 -1.87 14.15
C ALA A 186 18.73 -1.10 13.08
N ASP A 187 18.67 -1.63 11.85
CA ASP A 187 17.89 -1.06 10.75
C ASP A 187 16.37 -1.12 10.96
N ILE A 188 15.90 -1.82 11.99
CA ILE A 188 14.49 -1.83 12.39
C ILE A 188 13.95 -0.44 12.73
N LEU A 189 14.79 0.48 13.20
CA LEU A 189 14.39 1.86 13.48
C LEU A 189 13.93 2.61 12.23
N HIS A 190 14.45 2.23 11.05
CA HIS A 190 14.20 2.95 9.80
C HIS A 190 13.31 2.17 8.82
N LYS A 191 13.16 0.85 8.99
CA LYS A 191 12.40 -0.01 8.06
C LYS A 191 10.97 -0.30 8.56
N ARG A 192 10.00 0.51 8.13
CA ARG A 192 8.57 0.33 8.47
C ARG A 192 8.01 -1.09 8.28
N PRO A 193 8.29 -1.81 7.16
CA PRO A 193 7.80 -3.18 7.00
C PRO A 193 8.34 -4.15 8.07
N VAL A 194 9.57 -3.92 8.52
CA VAL A 194 10.22 -4.71 9.58
C VAL A 194 9.58 -4.38 10.93
N GLN A 195 9.33 -3.10 11.23
CA GLN A 195 8.60 -2.67 12.44
C GLN A 195 7.21 -3.32 12.52
N GLN A 196 6.45 -3.28 11.42
CA GLN A 196 5.12 -3.89 11.40
C GLN A 196 5.18 -5.41 11.58
N SER A 197 6.18 -6.07 11.02
CA SER A 197 6.39 -7.51 11.19
C SER A 197 6.74 -7.86 12.64
N LEU A 198 7.59 -7.06 13.30
CA LEU A 198 7.89 -7.20 14.72
C LEU A 198 6.63 -7.03 15.57
N ILE A 199 5.86 -5.96 15.35
CA ILE A 199 4.62 -5.68 16.10
C ILE A 199 3.64 -6.84 15.97
N ASN A 200 3.53 -7.43 14.79
CA ASN A 200 2.66 -8.58 14.56
C ASN A 200 3.10 -9.81 15.35
N ILE A 201 4.39 -10.15 15.36
CA ILE A 201 4.91 -11.26 16.17
C ILE A 201 4.69 -10.98 17.66
N ALA A 202 5.03 -9.77 18.12
CA ALA A 202 4.88 -9.39 19.50
C ALA A 202 3.42 -9.50 19.97
N ARG A 203 2.47 -9.03 19.16
CA ARG A 203 1.04 -9.18 19.43
C ARG A 203 0.63 -10.64 19.57
N ASP A 204 1.08 -11.50 18.65
CA ASP A 204 0.73 -12.91 18.67
C ASP A 204 1.36 -13.63 19.89
N LEU A 205 2.60 -13.28 20.27
CA LEU A 205 3.24 -13.77 21.50
C LEU A 205 2.53 -13.29 22.77
N THR A 206 2.19 -12.01 22.85
CA THR A 206 1.44 -11.43 23.98
C THR A 206 0.08 -12.11 24.15
N ALA A 207 -0.59 -12.48 23.05
CA ALA A 207 -1.85 -13.21 23.09
C ALA A 207 -1.76 -14.61 23.75
N THR A 208 -0.55 -15.20 23.83
CA THR A 208 -0.31 -16.45 24.56
C THR A 208 -0.11 -16.25 26.07
N GLY A 209 -0.08 -15.00 26.55
CA GLY A 209 0.25 -14.63 27.93
C GLY A 209 1.75 -14.41 28.19
N SER A 210 2.59 -14.46 27.15
CA SER A 210 4.02 -14.13 27.27
C SER A 210 4.27 -12.63 27.37
N LYS A 211 5.30 -12.24 28.12
CA LYS A 211 5.83 -10.86 28.13
C LYS A 211 6.74 -10.67 26.93
N VAL A 212 6.60 -9.56 26.22
CA VAL A 212 7.45 -9.25 25.05
C VAL A 212 8.18 -7.93 25.25
N MET A 213 9.50 -8.00 25.13
CA MET A 213 10.44 -6.90 25.26
C MET A 213 11.18 -6.69 23.92
N VAL A 214 11.67 -5.49 23.66
CA VAL A 214 12.41 -5.17 22.42
C VAL A 214 13.80 -4.65 22.79
N ILE A 215 14.85 -5.37 22.38
CA ILE A 215 16.23 -4.94 22.59
C ILE A 215 16.57 -3.91 21.50
N LYS A 216 16.94 -2.69 21.92
CA LYS A 216 17.37 -1.62 21.01
C LYS A 216 18.89 -1.64 20.89
N LEU A 217 19.40 -1.94 19.70
CA LEU A 217 20.84 -1.81 19.41
C LEU A 217 21.18 -0.31 19.19
N PRO A 218 22.23 0.22 19.83
CA PRO A 218 22.46 1.67 19.90
C PRO A 218 23.14 2.28 18.66
N SER A 219 23.70 1.47 17.75
CA SER A 219 24.43 1.97 16.58
C SER A 219 24.12 1.15 15.33
N ILE A 220 23.98 1.84 14.19
CA ILE A 220 23.85 1.21 12.87
C ILE A 220 25.16 0.52 12.44
N GLU A 221 26.30 1.00 12.93
CA GLU A 221 27.61 0.40 12.64
C GLU A 221 27.73 -1.00 13.26
N LEU A 222 27.13 -1.20 14.43
CA LEU A 222 27.01 -2.51 15.10
C LEU A 222 25.65 -3.10 14.77
N LYS A 223 25.51 -3.48 13.50
CA LYS A 223 24.22 -3.79 12.86
C LYS A 223 23.47 -4.91 13.59
N GLY A 224 24.16 -5.98 13.97
CA GLY A 224 23.58 -7.14 14.66
C GLY A 224 24.00 -7.26 16.13
N MET A 225 23.28 -8.09 16.89
CA MET A 225 23.69 -8.42 18.26
C MET A 225 25.03 -9.15 18.32
N ASP A 226 25.37 -9.93 17.29
CA ASP A 226 26.67 -10.58 17.14
C ASP A 226 27.80 -9.56 17.03
N ASP A 227 27.63 -8.57 16.14
CA ASP A 227 28.58 -7.46 15.99
C ASP A 227 28.71 -6.65 17.30
N PHE A 228 27.59 -6.38 17.97
CA PHE A 228 27.58 -5.65 19.24
C PHE A 228 28.31 -6.39 20.36
N ILE A 229 28.00 -7.68 20.56
CA ILE A 229 28.64 -8.50 21.60
C ILE A 229 30.14 -8.65 21.31
N ALA A 230 30.52 -8.86 20.06
CA ALA A 230 31.93 -8.96 19.68
C ALA A 230 32.70 -7.65 19.96
N ALA A 231 32.07 -6.48 19.75
CA ALA A 231 32.71 -5.19 19.93
C ALA A 231 32.66 -4.64 21.38
N LYS A 232 31.58 -4.90 22.12
CA LYS A 232 31.31 -4.29 23.44
C LYS A 232 31.30 -5.29 24.60
N GLY A 233 31.29 -6.59 24.31
CA GLY A 233 31.29 -7.66 25.31
C GLY A 233 29.90 -8.06 25.80
N GLU A 234 29.89 -9.17 26.54
CA GLU A 234 28.67 -9.80 27.08
C GLU A 234 27.94 -8.91 28.09
N GLU A 235 28.67 -8.30 29.04
CA GLU A 235 28.07 -7.49 30.11
C GLU A 235 27.35 -6.25 29.55
N ALA A 236 27.90 -5.62 28.50
CA ALA A 236 27.24 -4.52 27.82
C ALA A 236 25.93 -4.95 27.14
N PHE A 237 25.88 -6.18 26.60
CA PHE A 237 24.65 -6.71 25.99
C PHE A 237 23.61 -7.11 27.05
N LYS A 238 24.03 -7.66 28.19
CA LYS A 238 23.13 -7.90 29.33
C LYS A 238 22.48 -6.61 29.83
N GLN A 239 23.22 -5.51 29.87
CA GLN A 239 22.64 -4.20 30.20
C GLN A 239 21.55 -3.80 29.21
N LEU A 240 21.73 -4.04 27.90
CA LEU A 240 20.67 -3.79 26.91
C LEU A 240 19.42 -4.67 27.10
N ILE A 241 19.58 -5.87 27.68
CA ILE A 241 18.45 -6.76 28.02
C ILE A 241 17.69 -6.20 29.22
N GLU A 242 18.41 -5.72 30.24
CA GLU A 242 17.80 -5.11 31.44
C GLU A 242 17.06 -3.81 31.08
N ASP A 243 17.65 -3.00 30.21
CA ASP A 243 17.10 -1.72 29.76
C ASP A 243 16.05 -1.87 28.64
N ALA A 244 15.78 -3.11 28.18
CA ALA A 244 14.88 -3.35 27.06
C ALA A 244 13.45 -2.90 27.42
N PRO A 245 12.83 -1.98 26.65
CA PRO A 245 11.44 -1.60 26.86
C PRO A 245 10.49 -2.74 26.52
N THR A 246 9.30 -2.71 27.14
CA THR A 246 8.17 -3.53 26.70
C THR A 246 7.78 -3.16 25.27
N ILE A 247 7.10 -4.07 24.57
CA ILE A 247 6.60 -3.78 23.22
C ILE A 247 5.72 -2.51 23.15
N GLU A 248 4.96 -2.21 24.20
CA GLU A 248 4.07 -1.04 24.21
C GLU A 248 4.82 0.27 24.47
N GLU A 249 5.82 0.26 25.34
CA GLU A 249 6.74 1.40 25.49
C GLU A 249 7.51 1.65 24.19
N TRP A 250 8.01 0.59 23.55
CA TRP A 250 8.71 0.69 22.27
C TRP A 250 7.83 1.28 21.16
N LYS A 251 6.54 0.91 21.07
CA LYS A 251 5.60 1.50 20.12
C LYS A 251 5.38 2.99 20.39
N LYS A 252 5.25 3.37 21.67
CA LYS A 252 5.06 4.77 22.05
C LYS A 252 6.27 5.61 21.64
N ASP A 253 7.48 5.12 21.91
CA ASP A 253 8.73 5.79 21.49
C ASP A 253 8.78 5.96 19.97
N LEU A 254 8.38 4.93 19.20
CA LEU A 254 8.32 5.03 17.74
C LEU A 254 7.29 6.07 17.27
N GLU A 255 6.14 6.17 17.92
CA GLU A 255 5.12 7.17 17.58
C GLU A 255 5.58 8.59 17.92
N GLU A 256 6.29 8.77 19.02
CA GLU A 256 6.89 10.05 19.40
C GLU A 256 8.02 10.45 18.45
N GLN A 257 8.90 9.51 18.09
CA GLN A 257 9.92 9.72 17.05
C GLN A 257 9.28 10.12 15.72
N ARG A 258 8.20 9.45 15.30
CA ARG A 258 7.47 9.81 14.06
C ARG A 258 6.84 11.19 14.12
N LYS A 259 6.34 11.63 15.28
CA LYS A 259 5.81 12.99 15.46
C LYS A 259 6.91 14.04 15.36
N ASN A 260 8.09 13.73 15.87
CA ASN A 260 9.25 14.62 15.77
C ASN A 260 9.83 14.61 14.34
N ASP A 261 9.84 13.47 13.66
CA ASP A 261 10.25 13.33 12.26
C ASP A 261 9.22 13.92 11.27
N THR A 262 7.99 14.22 11.69
CA THR A 262 7.00 14.85 10.78
C THR A 262 7.17 16.36 10.65
N GLU A 263 8.04 17.00 11.45
CA GLU A 263 8.50 18.38 11.22
C GLU A 263 9.70 18.47 10.26
N TYR A 264 10.39 17.36 9.97
CA TYR A 264 11.46 17.30 8.98
C TYR A 264 11.45 15.98 8.20
N ASP A 265 11.06 16.10 6.93
CA ASP A 265 11.66 15.45 5.76
C ASP A 265 10.72 14.59 4.89
N ASP A 266 10.29 15.22 3.81
CA ASP A 266 9.45 14.69 2.74
C ASP A 266 10.30 13.97 1.66
N GLU A 267 11.60 13.76 1.92
CA GLU A 267 12.60 13.16 1.01
C GLU A 267 12.73 11.62 1.10
N GLU A 268 12.28 10.97 2.17
CA GLU A 268 12.49 9.52 2.37
C GLU A 268 11.45 8.60 1.71
N ARG A 269 10.49 9.14 0.94
CA ARG A 269 9.56 8.29 0.18
C ARG A 269 10.26 7.73 -1.06
N THR A 270 10.67 6.46 -0.98
CA THR A 270 11.41 5.74 -2.05
C THR A 270 10.56 5.21 -3.20
N SER A 271 9.22 5.23 -3.09
CA SER A 271 8.34 4.75 -4.15
C SER A 271 8.49 5.61 -5.41
N LYS A 272 8.78 4.98 -6.54
CA LYS A 272 8.86 5.65 -7.86
C LYS A 272 7.56 6.41 -8.17
N VAL A 273 6.41 5.81 -7.85
CA VAL A 273 5.08 6.41 -8.05
C VAL A 273 4.89 7.63 -7.16
N TYR A 274 5.38 7.61 -5.91
CA TYR A 274 5.28 8.79 -5.04
C TYR A 274 6.18 9.93 -5.50
N ARG A 275 7.39 9.64 -5.96
CA ARG A 275 8.30 10.67 -6.51
C ARG A 275 7.66 11.33 -7.74
N ALA A 276 7.05 10.52 -8.61
CA ALA A 276 6.27 11.01 -9.74
C ALA A 276 5.07 11.86 -9.30
N TYR A 277 4.30 11.38 -8.31
CA TYR A 277 3.20 12.14 -7.73
C TYR A 277 3.65 13.50 -7.22
N LYS A 278 4.77 13.56 -6.47
CA LYS A 278 5.29 14.79 -5.90
C LYS A 278 5.70 15.78 -6.99
N ILE A 279 6.47 15.34 -7.99
CA ILE A 279 6.91 16.19 -9.11
C ILE A 279 5.71 16.73 -9.89
N ILE A 280 4.73 15.86 -10.21
CA ILE A 280 3.53 16.26 -10.97
C ILE A 280 2.66 17.20 -10.13
N LYS A 281 2.54 16.95 -8.82
CA LYS A 281 1.80 17.83 -7.92
C LYS A 281 2.48 19.19 -7.75
N ASP A 282 3.80 19.23 -7.65
CA ASP A 282 4.55 20.48 -7.50
C ASP A 282 4.54 21.30 -8.80
N GLY A 283 4.48 20.62 -9.96
CA GLY A 283 4.43 21.25 -11.28
C GLY A 283 3.03 21.71 -11.70
N TRP A 284 2.06 20.79 -11.73
CA TRP A 284 0.70 21.07 -12.19
C TRP A 284 -0.27 21.42 -11.07
N GLY A 285 -0.10 20.84 -9.88
CA GLY A 285 -0.81 21.21 -8.66
C GLY A 285 -2.28 21.58 -8.85
N ASP A 286 -2.62 22.81 -8.47
CA ASP A 286 -3.97 23.36 -8.50
C ASP A 286 -4.52 23.60 -9.92
N ASN A 287 -3.64 23.65 -10.93
CA ASN A 287 -4.06 23.81 -12.33
C ASN A 287 -4.60 22.51 -12.94
N LEU A 288 -4.34 21.37 -12.30
CA LEU A 288 -4.88 20.07 -12.67
C LEU A 288 -6.16 19.80 -11.86
N ARG A 289 -7.31 19.85 -12.54
CA ARG A 289 -8.63 19.87 -11.90
C ARG A 289 -9.59 18.89 -12.55
N LEU A 290 -10.50 18.32 -11.76
CA LEU A 290 -11.60 17.50 -12.26
C LEU A 290 -12.84 18.36 -12.46
N ASN A 291 -13.27 18.54 -13.71
CA ASN A 291 -14.52 19.19 -14.06
C ASN A 291 -15.69 18.21 -13.80
N GLN A 292 -16.43 18.44 -12.73
CA GLN A 292 -17.51 17.54 -12.29
C GLN A 292 -18.72 17.54 -13.23
N LEU A 293 -18.97 18.63 -13.96
CA LEU A 293 -20.06 18.69 -14.93
C LEU A 293 -19.72 17.82 -16.15
N LYS A 294 -18.58 18.05 -16.78
CA LYS A 294 -18.20 17.33 -18.00
C LYS A 294 -17.56 15.96 -17.71
N ASN A 295 -17.23 15.69 -16.46
CA ASN A 295 -16.47 14.52 -15.98
C ASN A 295 -15.16 14.31 -16.77
N ILE A 296 -14.38 15.39 -16.90
CA ILE A 296 -13.09 15.40 -17.59
C ILE A 296 -12.02 16.02 -16.71
N ILE A 297 -10.78 15.55 -16.87
CA ILE A 297 -9.61 16.18 -16.25
C ILE A 297 -9.13 17.30 -17.16
N GLU A 298 -8.93 18.47 -16.57
CA GLU A 298 -8.44 19.67 -17.23
C GLU A 298 -7.12 20.10 -16.61
N LEU A 299 -6.21 20.59 -17.45
CA LEU A 299 -4.97 21.24 -17.06
C LEU A 299 -5.01 22.64 -17.67
N ASN A 300 -4.94 23.68 -16.83
CA ASN A 300 -5.09 25.08 -17.28
C ASN A 300 -6.36 25.29 -18.13
N ASP A 301 -7.50 24.77 -17.63
CA ASP A 301 -8.82 24.82 -18.28
C ASP A 301 -8.90 24.13 -19.67
N GLN A 302 -7.90 23.34 -20.03
CA GLN A 302 -7.90 22.54 -21.26
C GLN A 302 -7.98 21.04 -20.95
N LYS A 303 -8.82 20.33 -21.69
CA LYS A 303 -8.97 18.87 -21.55
C LYS A 303 -7.63 18.16 -21.74
N VAL A 304 -7.22 17.38 -20.72
CA VAL A 304 -6.03 16.56 -20.79
C VAL A 304 -6.27 15.35 -21.70
N ASN A 305 -5.38 15.14 -22.67
CA ASN A 305 -5.39 13.93 -23.49
C ASN A 305 -4.58 12.82 -22.80
N LEU A 306 -5.28 11.93 -22.10
CA LEU A 306 -4.65 10.82 -21.36
C LEU A 306 -3.83 9.88 -22.24
N ASN A 307 -4.17 9.71 -23.53
CA ASN A 307 -3.39 8.88 -24.45
C ASN A 307 -2.00 9.47 -24.76
N ARG A 308 -1.85 10.79 -24.60
CA ARG A 308 -0.57 11.50 -24.78
C ARG A 308 0.12 11.78 -23.45
N LEU A 309 -0.41 11.26 -22.35
CA LEU A 309 0.06 11.65 -21.03
C LEU A 309 1.53 11.33 -20.79
N ARG A 310 1.97 10.13 -21.16
CA ARG A 310 3.37 9.72 -21.02
C ARG A 310 4.32 10.67 -21.77
N LEU A 311 3.89 11.15 -22.95
CA LEU A 311 4.66 12.13 -23.72
C LEU A 311 4.71 13.49 -23.02
N TYR A 312 3.60 13.96 -22.46
CA TYR A 312 3.58 15.22 -21.70
C TYR A 312 4.49 15.17 -20.49
N LEU A 313 4.40 14.10 -19.69
CA LEU A 313 5.25 13.91 -18.51
C LEU A 313 6.75 13.83 -18.88
N SER A 314 7.07 13.19 -20.02
CA SER A 314 8.45 13.10 -20.50
C SER A 314 8.99 14.46 -20.99
N ILE A 315 8.19 15.26 -21.69
CA ILE A 315 8.64 16.56 -22.21
C ILE A 315 8.75 17.60 -21.09
N GLU A 316 7.79 17.63 -20.17
CA GLU A 316 7.64 18.71 -19.20
C GLU A 316 8.43 18.45 -17.91
N PHE A 317 8.50 17.20 -17.46
CA PHE A 317 9.14 16.84 -16.19
C PHE A 317 10.39 15.95 -16.35
N ASP A 318 10.79 15.61 -17.58
CA ASP A 318 11.87 14.65 -17.86
C ASP A 318 11.63 13.29 -17.18
N MET A 319 10.38 12.83 -17.19
CA MET A 319 9.92 11.63 -16.48
C MET A 319 9.47 10.52 -17.42
N ASP A 320 9.98 9.30 -17.21
CA ASP A 320 9.44 8.08 -17.82
C ASP A 320 8.57 7.31 -16.83
N VAL A 321 7.26 7.47 -16.96
CA VAL A 321 6.24 6.83 -16.12
C VAL A 321 5.39 5.89 -16.96
N GLN A 322 5.03 4.73 -16.40
CA GLN A 322 4.07 3.83 -17.04
C GLN A 322 2.71 4.52 -17.16
N ILE A 323 2.00 4.33 -18.27
CA ILE A 323 0.76 5.08 -18.55
C ILE A 323 -0.28 4.91 -17.42
N GLY A 324 -0.42 3.70 -16.87
CA GLY A 324 -1.36 3.43 -15.77
C GLY A 324 -0.98 4.14 -14.46
N ASP A 325 0.31 4.20 -14.11
CA ASP A 325 0.77 4.93 -12.92
C ASP A 325 0.56 6.45 -13.10
N GLY A 326 0.85 6.97 -14.30
CA GLY A 326 0.64 8.38 -14.63
C GLY A 326 -0.84 8.78 -14.57
N GLN A 327 -1.73 7.95 -15.11
CA GLN A 327 -3.18 8.16 -15.04
C GLN A 327 -3.66 8.19 -13.58
N ALA A 328 -3.27 7.19 -12.77
CA ALA A 328 -3.66 7.13 -11.36
C ALA A 328 -3.19 8.36 -10.56
N ILE A 329 -1.98 8.85 -10.82
CA ILE A 329 -1.45 10.06 -10.17
C ILE A 329 -2.30 11.29 -10.50
N ILE A 330 -2.62 11.46 -11.78
CA ILE A 330 -3.36 12.63 -12.26
C ILE A 330 -4.81 12.60 -11.81
N GLU A 331 -5.42 11.42 -11.82
CA GLU A 331 -6.76 11.22 -11.26
C GLU A 331 -6.82 11.60 -9.78
N GLU A 332 -5.83 11.17 -8.98
CA GLU A 332 -5.76 11.50 -7.56
C GLU A 332 -5.61 13.02 -7.33
N ILE A 333 -4.74 13.69 -8.10
CA ILE A 333 -4.55 15.15 -7.98
C ILE A 333 -5.80 15.89 -8.44
N ALA A 334 -6.33 15.58 -9.62
CA ALA A 334 -7.50 16.22 -10.20
C ALA A 334 -8.76 16.03 -9.33
N SER A 335 -8.95 14.84 -8.75
CA SER A 335 -10.09 14.56 -7.86
C SER A 335 -10.04 15.36 -6.56
N ARG A 336 -8.84 15.64 -6.03
CA ARG A 336 -8.67 16.54 -4.87
C ARG A 336 -8.97 17.99 -5.21
N ASN A 337 -8.71 18.37 -6.46
CA ASN A 337 -8.96 19.71 -7.00
C ASN A 337 -10.26 19.77 -7.83
N ALA A 338 -11.23 18.90 -7.52
CA ALA A 338 -12.47 18.81 -8.26
C ALA A 338 -13.32 20.08 -8.10
N TYR A 339 -13.99 20.47 -9.17
CA TYR A 339 -14.81 21.67 -9.19
C TYR A 339 -16.01 21.51 -10.12
N HIS A 340 -17.05 22.32 -9.90
CA HIS A 340 -18.21 22.38 -10.76
C HIS A 340 -18.27 23.76 -11.44
N PRO A 341 -18.06 23.87 -12.77
CA PRO A 341 -17.89 25.16 -13.45
C PRO A 341 -19.08 26.11 -13.28
N VAL A 342 -20.31 25.57 -13.34
CA VAL A 342 -21.53 26.37 -13.10
C VAL A 342 -21.61 26.89 -11.66
N VAL A 343 -21.17 26.11 -10.66
CA VAL A 343 -21.25 26.52 -9.26
C VAL A 343 -20.23 27.62 -8.99
N GLU A 344 -19.00 27.48 -9.50
CA GLU A 344 -17.98 28.54 -9.41
C GLU A 344 -18.44 29.82 -10.10
N TYR A 345 -19.00 29.72 -11.31
CA TYR A 345 -19.60 30.88 -11.99
C TYR A 345 -20.69 31.55 -11.15
N LEU A 346 -21.60 30.76 -10.56
CA LEU A 346 -22.67 31.31 -9.70
C LEU A 346 -22.10 31.97 -8.43
N ASP A 347 -21.03 31.42 -7.85
CA ASP A 347 -20.33 32.00 -6.71
C ASP A 347 -19.62 33.31 -7.07
N GLU A 348 -18.94 33.37 -8.23
CA GLU A 348 -18.33 34.59 -8.77
C GLU A 348 -19.37 35.69 -9.02
N VAL A 349 -20.50 35.34 -9.64
CA VAL A 349 -21.61 36.28 -9.88
C VAL A 349 -22.17 36.79 -8.56
N ALA A 350 -22.40 35.91 -7.58
CA ALA A 350 -22.90 36.31 -6.27
C ALA A 350 -21.92 37.24 -5.52
N ALA A 351 -20.61 36.97 -5.62
CA ALA A 351 -19.58 37.82 -5.04
C ALA A 351 -19.50 39.20 -5.75
N ARG A 352 -19.56 39.21 -7.08
CA ARG A 352 -19.53 40.44 -7.89
C ARG A 352 -20.74 41.34 -7.66
N TYR A 353 -21.90 40.74 -7.38
CA TYR A 353 -23.18 41.41 -7.28
C TYR A 353 -23.84 41.18 -5.91
N SER A 354 -23.13 41.52 -4.83
CA SER A 354 -23.53 41.22 -3.44
C SER A 354 -24.77 41.99 -2.95
N THR A 355 -25.20 43.06 -3.63
CA THR A 355 -26.33 43.92 -3.24
C THR A 355 -27.43 44.00 -4.30
N VAL A 356 -27.73 42.90 -5.00
CA VAL A 356 -28.79 42.87 -6.01
C VAL A 356 -30.18 42.80 -5.39
N ASP A 357 -31.08 43.66 -5.88
CA ASP A 357 -32.50 43.55 -5.58
C ASP A 357 -33.10 42.33 -6.27
N THR A 358 -33.56 41.38 -5.45
CA THR A 358 -34.19 40.13 -5.91
C THR A 358 -35.54 40.35 -6.62
N SER A 359 -36.12 41.56 -6.52
CA SER A 359 -37.35 41.94 -7.25
C SER A 359 -37.19 41.86 -8.78
N ILE A 360 -35.96 41.85 -9.29
CA ILE A 360 -35.66 41.65 -10.70
C ILE A 360 -36.28 40.36 -11.26
N LEU A 361 -36.45 39.34 -10.41
CA LEU A 361 -37.04 38.05 -10.78
C LEU A 361 -38.56 38.12 -10.97
N ASP A 362 -39.24 39.15 -10.44
CA ASP A 362 -40.71 39.21 -10.38
C ASP A 362 -41.34 39.73 -11.69
N THR A 363 -40.53 40.27 -12.61
CA THR A 363 -41.01 40.89 -13.85
C THR A 363 -40.35 40.35 -15.12
N LEU A 364 -39.59 39.26 -15.02
CA LEU A 364 -38.78 38.72 -16.13
C LEU A 364 -39.60 38.35 -17.37
N ALA A 365 -40.71 37.62 -17.21
CA ALA A 365 -41.53 37.18 -18.34
C ALA A 365 -42.23 38.37 -19.00
N THR A 366 -42.71 39.32 -18.22
CA THR A 366 -43.26 40.58 -18.76
C THR A 366 -42.21 41.39 -19.49
N LYS A 367 -41.00 41.50 -18.95
CA LYS A 367 -39.90 42.28 -19.53
C LYS A 367 -39.35 41.69 -20.83
N TYR A 368 -39.14 40.38 -20.87
CA TYR A 368 -38.46 39.72 -22.00
C TYR A 368 -39.42 39.10 -23.01
N PHE A 369 -40.63 38.69 -22.60
CA PHE A 369 -41.61 38.04 -23.48
C PHE A 369 -42.89 38.87 -23.70
N GLY A 370 -43.04 40.03 -23.06
CA GLY A 370 -44.19 40.90 -23.23
C GLY A 370 -45.51 40.34 -22.70
N THR A 371 -45.45 39.36 -21.80
CA THR A 371 -46.66 38.70 -21.29
C THR A 371 -47.30 39.46 -20.13
N ASN A 372 -48.63 39.53 -20.12
CA ASN A 372 -49.40 40.25 -19.10
C ASN A 372 -49.92 39.37 -17.95
N ASP A 373 -49.77 38.05 -18.03
CA ASP A 373 -50.20 37.14 -16.97
C ASP A 373 -49.15 37.08 -15.83
N PRO A 374 -49.51 37.44 -14.59
CA PRO A 374 -48.60 37.32 -13.44
C PRO A 374 -48.03 35.91 -13.22
N LEU A 375 -48.75 34.85 -13.60
CA LEU A 375 -48.29 33.46 -13.46
C LEU A 375 -47.04 33.19 -14.28
N HIS A 376 -46.87 33.84 -15.44
CA HIS A 376 -45.71 33.61 -16.30
C HIS A 376 -44.41 34.06 -15.62
N ASN A 377 -44.43 35.15 -14.86
CA ASN A 377 -43.29 35.58 -14.06
C ASN A 377 -42.95 34.55 -12.97
N ILE A 378 -43.96 33.98 -12.32
CA ILE A 378 -43.78 32.94 -11.29
C ILE A 378 -43.14 31.68 -11.89
N TYR A 379 -43.59 31.24 -13.06
CA TYR A 379 -43.04 30.06 -13.74
C TYR A 379 -41.57 30.25 -14.11
N LEU A 380 -41.23 31.39 -14.72
CA LEU A 380 -39.86 31.69 -15.08
C LEU A 380 -38.97 31.82 -13.84
N LYS A 381 -39.43 32.51 -12.80
CA LYS A 381 -38.72 32.62 -11.50
C LYS A 381 -38.44 31.26 -10.89
N LYS A 382 -39.42 30.35 -10.86
CA LYS A 382 -39.25 28.99 -10.34
C LYS A 382 -38.26 28.17 -11.17
N MET A 383 -38.25 28.32 -12.49
CA MET A 383 -37.29 27.64 -13.37
C MET A 383 -35.86 28.07 -13.05
N LEU A 384 -35.61 29.38 -12.91
CA LEU A 384 -34.28 29.91 -12.58
C LEU A 384 -33.80 29.43 -11.20
N ILE A 385 -34.67 29.49 -10.18
CA ILE A 385 -34.35 28.97 -8.84
C ILE A 385 -34.02 27.47 -8.90
N SER A 386 -34.79 26.71 -9.66
CA SER A 386 -34.57 25.27 -9.83
C SER A 386 -33.25 24.96 -10.52
N ALA A 387 -32.88 25.73 -11.55
CA ALA A 387 -31.60 25.57 -12.25
C ALA A 387 -30.40 25.79 -11.32
N VAL A 388 -30.44 26.84 -10.49
CA VAL A 388 -29.41 27.11 -9.48
C VAL A 388 -29.37 26.00 -8.42
N ALA A 389 -30.54 25.58 -7.93
CA ALA A 389 -30.63 24.52 -6.92
C ALA A 389 -30.08 23.18 -7.43
N ARG A 390 -30.34 22.82 -8.69
CA ARG A 390 -29.84 21.59 -9.32
C ARG A 390 -28.33 21.59 -9.48
N ALA A 391 -27.72 22.71 -9.85
CA ALA A 391 -26.26 22.82 -9.94
C ALA A 391 -25.60 22.70 -8.55
N ARG A 392 -26.15 23.36 -7.52
CA ARG A 392 -25.58 23.35 -6.16
C ARG A 392 -25.91 22.09 -5.34
N ARG A 393 -27.00 21.41 -5.68
CA ARG A 393 -27.47 20.19 -4.99
C ARG A 393 -27.90 19.15 -6.04
N PRO A 394 -26.94 18.42 -6.64
CA PRO A 394 -27.25 17.32 -7.55
C PRO A 394 -28.24 16.34 -6.91
N GLY A 395 -29.22 15.87 -7.68
CA GLY A 395 -30.32 15.01 -7.19
C GLY A 395 -31.49 15.77 -6.54
N CYS A 396 -31.41 17.10 -6.37
CA CYS A 396 -32.58 17.92 -6.02
C CYS A 396 -33.70 17.70 -7.06
N LYS A 397 -34.92 17.48 -6.58
CA LYS A 397 -36.04 17.06 -7.43
C LYS A 397 -36.70 18.26 -8.09
N VAL A 398 -36.90 18.19 -9.41
CA VAL A 398 -37.63 19.18 -10.20
C VAL A 398 -38.57 18.43 -11.15
N ASP A 399 -39.84 18.26 -10.72
CA ASP A 399 -40.84 17.47 -11.46
C ASP A 399 -41.61 18.29 -12.52
N THR A 400 -41.10 19.47 -12.89
CA THR A 400 -41.77 20.42 -13.78
C THR A 400 -40.85 20.86 -14.91
N ALA A 401 -41.39 20.98 -16.12
CA ALA A 401 -40.71 21.57 -17.27
C ALA A 401 -41.40 22.89 -17.66
N LEU A 402 -40.62 23.93 -17.97
CA LEU A 402 -41.14 25.20 -18.46
C LEU A 402 -41.27 25.18 -19.99
N ILE A 403 -42.48 25.41 -20.49
CA ILE A 403 -42.77 25.43 -21.93
C ILE A 403 -42.99 26.88 -22.36
N LEU A 404 -42.22 27.34 -23.34
CA LEU A 404 -42.42 28.65 -23.98
C LEU A 404 -43.32 28.49 -25.21
N VAL A 405 -44.53 29.04 -25.13
CA VAL A 405 -45.52 29.00 -26.23
C VAL A 405 -45.53 30.32 -26.98
N GLY A 406 -45.47 30.24 -28.30
CA GLY A 406 -45.49 31.39 -29.20
C GLY A 406 -45.10 30.99 -30.62
N GLU A 407 -45.28 31.93 -31.55
CA GLU A 407 -45.03 31.74 -32.98
C GLU A 407 -43.61 31.22 -33.27
N GLN A 408 -43.45 30.53 -34.40
CA GLN A 408 -42.13 30.07 -34.83
C GLN A 408 -41.23 31.27 -35.15
N GLY A 409 -39.94 31.17 -34.81
CA GLY A 409 -38.96 32.22 -35.12
C GLY A 409 -38.85 33.35 -34.09
N ILE A 410 -39.55 33.29 -32.95
CA ILE A 410 -39.47 34.32 -31.88
C ILE A 410 -38.28 34.13 -30.93
N ASN A 411 -37.23 33.41 -31.32
CA ASN A 411 -35.98 33.23 -30.56
C ASN A 411 -36.10 32.51 -29.21
N LYS A 412 -37.04 31.55 -29.06
CA LYS A 412 -37.24 30.77 -27.82
C LYS A 412 -35.97 30.01 -27.37
N SER A 413 -35.38 29.23 -28.26
CA SER A 413 -34.16 28.47 -27.95
C SER A 413 -32.95 29.38 -27.79
N SER A 414 -32.91 30.51 -28.51
CA SER A 414 -31.87 31.54 -28.35
C SER A 414 -31.91 32.20 -26.97
N PHE A 415 -33.10 32.42 -26.41
CA PHE A 415 -33.23 32.94 -25.04
C PHE A 415 -32.55 32.03 -24.03
N TRP A 416 -32.84 30.72 -24.06
CA TRP A 416 -32.23 29.77 -23.14
C TRP A 416 -30.73 29.62 -23.35
N ARG A 417 -30.29 29.60 -24.62
CA ARG A 417 -28.87 29.54 -24.98
C ARG A 417 -28.08 30.74 -24.48
N GLU A 418 -28.63 31.94 -24.56
CA GLU A 418 -27.99 33.16 -24.07
C GLU A 418 -27.99 33.19 -22.53
N LEU A 419 -29.08 32.75 -21.91
CA LEU A 419 -29.21 32.72 -20.44
C LEU A 419 -28.23 31.73 -19.79
N PHE A 420 -28.17 30.49 -20.28
CA PHE A 420 -27.34 29.43 -19.71
C PHE A 420 -25.90 29.45 -20.23
N GLY A 421 -25.65 30.13 -21.36
CA GLY A 421 -24.37 30.14 -22.04
C GLY A 421 -24.19 28.91 -22.96
N ARG A 422 -23.45 29.10 -24.06
CA ARG A 422 -23.27 28.08 -25.11
C ARG A 422 -22.56 26.82 -24.61
N ASP A 423 -21.71 26.94 -23.60
CA ASP A 423 -20.93 25.82 -23.06
C ASP A 423 -21.72 24.92 -22.11
N TRP A 424 -22.86 25.40 -21.61
CA TRP A 424 -23.69 24.70 -20.62
C TRP A 424 -25.15 24.52 -21.07
N PHE A 425 -25.47 24.82 -22.33
CA PHE A 425 -26.80 24.66 -22.90
C PHE A 425 -26.81 23.69 -24.10
N THR A 426 -27.83 22.84 -24.16
CA THR A 426 -28.12 22.03 -25.35
C THR A 426 -29.61 22.04 -25.68
N ASP A 427 -29.93 22.18 -26.96
CA ASP A 427 -31.26 22.04 -27.56
C ASP A 427 -31.34 20.81 -28.48
N GLU A 428 -30.36 19.91 -28.39
CA GLU A 428 -30.28 18.71 -29.24
C GLU A 428 -30.86 17.46 -28.55
N LEU A 429 -31.73 17.61 -27.54
CA LEU A 429 -32.44 16.47 -26.97
C LEU A 429 -33.42 15.91 -28.01
N SER A 430 -33.41 14.59 -28.24
CA SER A 430 -34.20 13.93 -29.29
C SER A 430 -34.82 12.62 -28.81
N ASP A 431 -35.70 12.00 -29.62
CA ASP A 431 -36.25 10.64 -29.42
C ASP A 431 -35.19 9.51 -29.58
N ALA A 432 -33.90 9.83 -29.42
CA ALA A 432 -32.79 8.89 -29.57
C ALA A 432 -32.68 7.90 -28.39
N ASN A 433 -31.64 7.07 -28.43
CA ASN A 433 -31.33 6.07 -27.41
C ASN A 433 -31.20 6.71 -26.02
N GLU A 434 -31.91 6.18 -25.00
CA GLU A 434 -31.93 6.65 -23.60
C GLU A 434 -30.52 6.91 -23.05
N ARG A 435 -29.53 6.10 -23.46
CA ARG A 435 -28.13 6.26 -23.05
C ARG A 435 -27.48 7.57 -23.53
N ASP A 436 -27.70 7.96 -24.78
CA ASP A 436 -27.06 9.14 -25.37
C ASP A 436 -27.67 10.43 -24.78
N GLU A 437 -28.97 10.39 -24.48
CA GLU A 437 -29.68 11.49 -23.82
C GLU A 437 -29.28 11.64 -22.35
N LEU A 438 -29.06 10.53 -21.62
CA LEU A 438 -28.45 10.58 -20.29
C LEU A 438 -27.03 11.18 -20.33
N MET A 439 -26.23 10.87 -21.36
CA MET A 439 -24.90 11.48 -21.50
C MET A 439 -24.95 13.00 -21.69
N LYS A 440 -25.94 13.51 -22.44
CA LYS A 440 -26.18 14.96 -22.58
C LYS A 440 -26.62 15.57 -21.24
N LEU A 441 -27.55 14.93 -20.53
CA LEU A 441 -28.01 15.38 -19.20
C LEU A 441 -26.86 15.63 -18.21
N HIS A 442 -25.84 14.78 -18.23
CA HIS A 442 -24.72 14.94 -17.33
C HIS A 442 -23.78 16.09 -17.70
N GLN A 443 -23.73 16.53 -18.96
CA GLN A 443 -22.74 17.51 -19.44
C GLN A 443 -23.24 18.96 -19.52
N PHE A 444 -24.56 19.19 -19.43
CA PHE A 444 -25.17 20.51 -19.62
C PHE A 444 -26.00 20.94 -18.40
N TRP A 445 -26.03 22.25 -18.15
CA TRP A 445 -26.82 22.87 -17.08
C TRP A 445 -28.26 23.17 -17.52
N GLY A 446 -28.40 23.67 -18.76
CA GLY A 446 -29.68 23.95 -19.39
C GLY A 446 -29.94 22.96 -20.51
N LEU A 447 -31.11 22.32 -20.49
CA LEU A 447 -31.53 21.40 -21.53
C LEU A 447 -32.90 21.80 -22.06
N GLU A 448 -32.99 21.92 -23.38
CA GLU A 448 -34.24 22.14 -24.09
C GLU A 448 -34.64 20.87 -24.83
N ILE A 449 -35.93 20.53 -24.75
CA ILE A 449 -36.57 19.51 -25.56
C ILE A 449 -37.34 20.23 -26.67
N PRO A 450 -36.83 20.25 -27.91
CA PRO A 450 -37.55 20.84 -29.04
C PRO A 450 -38.87 20.10 -29.23
N GLU A 451 -39.93 20.86 -29.52
CA GLU A 451 -41.20 20.30 -29.96
C GLU A 451 -41.80 19.23 -29.02
N ILE A 452 -41.79 19.48 -27.72
CA ILE A 452 -42.39 18.60 -26.69
C ILE A 452 -43.82 18.15 -27.04
N GLU A 453 -44.56 18.95 -27.82
CA GLU A 453 -45.90 18.67 -28.35
C GLU A 453 -45.98 17.44 -29.27
N HIS A 454 -44.89 17.07 -29.96
CA HIS A 454 -44.83 15.86 -30.79
C HIS A 454 -44.63 14.57 -29.97
N MET A 455 -44.20 14.68 -28.70
CA MET A 455 -43.93 13.54 -27.82
C MET A 455 -45.16 13.03 -27.03
N TYR A 456 -46.37 13.51 -27.35
CA TYR A 456 -47.61 13.17 -26.62
C TYR A 456 -48.32 11.88 -27.09
N LYS A 457 -47.66 10.97 -27.82
CA LYS A 457 -48.25 9.65 -28.11
C LYS A 457 -48.29 8.82 -26.82
N ARG A 458 -49.34 8.01 -26.61
CA ARG A 458 -49.59 7.29 -25.32
C ARG A 458 -48.42 6.42 -24.82
N LYS A 459 -47.53 5.94 -25.70
CA LYS A 459 -46.35 5.13 -25.36
C LYS A 459 -45.19 5.96 -24.79
N ASP A 460 -45.16 7.26 -25.06
CA ASP A 460 -44.03 8.15 -24.79
C ASP A 460 -44.22 8.94 -23.48
N ILE A 461 -45.48 9.17 -23.06
CA ILE A 461 -45.83 9.88 -21.80
C ILE A 461 -45.28 9.17 -20.56
N SER A 462 -45.32 7.83 -20.51
CA SER A 462 -44.77 7.07 -19.37
C SER A 462 -43.25 7.19 -19.27
N SER A 463 -42.57 7.20 -20.42
CA SER A 463 -41.13 7.30 -20.52
C SER A 463 -40.64 8.69 -20.12
N ILE A 464 -41.32 9.75 -20.56
CA ILE A 464 -41.03 11.14 -20.15
C ILE A 464 -41.27 11.34 -18.66
N LYS A 465 -42.36 10.79 -18.10
CA LYS A 465 -42.62 10.87 -16.65
C LYS A 465 -41.51 10.18 -15.85
N LYS A 466 -41.06 9.00 -16.30
CA LYS A 466 -39.93 8.29 -15.69
C LYS A 466 -38.64 9.12 -15.78
N PHE A 467 -38.36 9.68 -16.96
CA PHE A 467 -37.20 10.54 -17.21
C PHE A 467 -37.19 11.78 -16.30
N MET A 468 -38.31 12.51 -16.22
CA MET A 468 -38.46 13.72 -15.39
C MET A 468 -38.45 13.44 -13.89
N SER A 469 -38.94 12.27 -13.45
CA SER A 469 -39.06 11.93 -12.02
C SER A 469 -37.83 11.25 -11.43
N SER A 470 -36.89 10.81 -12.27
CA SER A 470 -35.63 10.19 -11.83
C SER A 470 -34.76 11.21 -11.09
N SER A 471 -34.29 10.84 -9.90
CA SER A 471 -33.36 11.65 -9.12
C SER A 471 -31.90 11.18 -9.24
N VAL A 472 -31.70 9.96 -9.75
CA VAL A 472 -30.39 9.30 -9.89
C VAL A 472 -30.33 8.58 -11.21
N ASP A 473 -29.33 8.91 -12.02
CA ASP A 473 -29.13 8.32 -13.33
C ASP A 473 -28.01 7.28 -13.26
N ALA A 474 -28.35 6.01 -13.45
CA ALA A 474 -27.39 4.91 -13.47
C ALA A 474 -27.02 4.60 -14.93
N PHE A 475 -25.88 5.10 -15.40
CA PHE A 475 -25.37 4.79 -16.73
C PHE A 475 -23.85 4.56 -16.70
N ARG A 476 -23.36 3.67 -17.58
CA ARG A 476 -21.93 3.43 -17.74
C ARG A 476 -21.38 4.38 -18.80
N ALA A 477 -20.63 5.39 -18.38
CA ALA A 477 -19.93 6.27 -19.31
C ALA A 477 -19.01 5.45 -20.23
N PRO A 478 -19.00 5.67 -21.56
CA PRO A 478 -18.15 4.93 -22.50
C PRO A 478 -16.65 4.98 -22.15
N TYR A 479 -16.23 6.08 -21.52
CA TYR A 479 -14.86 6.34 -21.08
C TYR A 479 -14.56 5.86 -19.66
N ALA A 480 -15.51 5.24 -18.95
CA ALA A 480 -15.28 4.64 -17.63
C ALA A 480 -14.42 3.34 -17.67
N ARG A 481 -13.90 2.95 -18.84
CA ARG A 481 -12.79 1.98 -18.90
C ARG A 481 -11.45 2.63 -18.54
N ASP A 482 -11.33 3.94 -18.69
CA ASP A 482 -10.12 4.69 -18.35
C ASP A 482 -10.15 5.26 -16.92
N PHE A 483 -11.34 5.39 -16.32
CA PHE A 483 -11.51 5.90 -14.96
C PHE A 483 -12.15 4.84 -14.06
N GLY A 484 -11.39 4.32 -13.10
CA GLY A 484 -11.86 3.41 -12.05
C GLY A 484 -12.74 4.07 -10.99
N LEU A 485 -13.41 5.18 -11.30
CA LEU A 485 -14.30 5.87 -10.38
C LEU A 485 -15.68 5.20 -10.42
N SER A 486 -15.96 4.40 -9.39
CA SER A 486 -17.34 4.07 -9.04
C SER A 486 -17.95 5.26 -8.32
N LEU A 487 -19.00 5.85 -8.89
CA LEU A 487 -19.98 6.64 -8.14
C LEU A 487 -21.26 5.84 -8.01
#